data_AF-A0AAD9PA93-F1
#
_entry.id   AF-A0AAD9PA93-F1
#
_cell.length_a   1.000
_cell.length_b   1.000
_cell.length_c   1.000
_cell.angle_alpha   90.00
_cell.angle_beta   90.00
_cell.angle_gamma   90.00
#
_symmetry.space_group_name_H-M   'P 1'
#
loop_
_entity.id
_entity.type
_entity.pdbx_description
1 polymer ?
#
loop_
_entity_poly.entity_id
_entity_poly.type
_entity_poly.pdbx_seq_one_letter_code
_entity_poly.pdbx_strand_id
1 'polypeptide(L)'
;MKSAHYGRMRTGRCLITNYQVGCSADVLPHVDGRCSGHRRCTVTVPDSELFSVQPCRKDLVAYFEASYTCVEVSRQSGGCGHPVYLTESARFIPSSLITASIDDESDRCHWLLAVAKGQRIRLTVFDFALWKGNVGDSWKTTDACPVYAMLKESSGVRRVSLCGRGRRERIVYNSSTQYLQVAIVGRRDHNVNFMFKFEGGRVLMTSSYREGASSSIQNCPSSNL
;
A
#
# COMPACT_ATOMS: atom_id res chain seq x y z
N MET A 1 -7.55 -2.92 -2.49
CA MET A 1 -8.88 -3.09 -1.85
C MET A 1 -9.12 -1.97 -0.82
N LYS A 2 -10.35 -1.73 -0.39
CA LYS A 2 -10.69 -0.78 0.70
C LYS A 2 -11.26 -1.53 1.92
N SER A 3 -12.17 -2.46 1.70
CA SER A 3 -12.70 -3.39 2.70
C SER A 3 -12.99 -4.75 2.07
N ALA A 4 -13.00 -5.82 2.87
CA ALA A 4 -13.47 -7.12 2.45
C ALA A 4 -13.97 -7.94 3.64
N HIS A 5 -15.18 -8.48 3.52
CA HIS A 5 -15.83 -9.26 4.56
C HIS A 5 -16.38 -10.57 3.99
N TYR A 6 -16.30 -11.64 4.76
CA TYR A 6 -16.84 -12.96 4.40
C TYR A 6 -17.71 -13.52 5.53
N GLY A 7 -18.93 -13.97 5.21
CA GLY A 7 -19.91 -14.40 6.20
C GLY A 7 -21.37 -14.10 5.81
N ARG A 8 -22.22 -13.86 6.81
CA ARG A 8 -23.65 -13.57 6.68
C ARG A 8 -23.97 -12.20 7.30
N MET A 9 -23.56 -11.10 6.64
CA MET A 9 -23.69 -9.77 7.27
C MET A 9 -25.13 -9.26 7.30
N ARG A 10 -25.88 -9.37 6.20
CA ARG A 10 -27.26 -8.87 6.06
C ARG A 10 -28.07 -9.70 5.07
N THR A 11 -29.40 -9.60 5.17
CA THR A 11 -30.31 -10.12 4.14
C THR A 11 -30.18 -9.30 2.85
N GLY A 12 -30.49 -9.92 1.71
CA GLY A 12 -30.38 -9.31 0.40
C GLY A 12 -30.46 -10.36 -0.71
N ARG A 13 -29.81 -10.07 -1.85
CA ARG A 13 -29.84 -10.96 -3.03
C ARG A 13 -29.34 -12.39 -2.74
N CYS A 14 -28.33 -12.53 -1.89
CA CYS A 14 -27.72 -13.81 -1.57
C CYS A 14 -28.37 -14.52 -0.36
N LEU A 15 -29.01 -13.77 0.54
CA LEU A 15 -29.63 -14.28 1.78
C LEU A 15 -31.06 -13.76 1.90
N ILE A 16 -32.04 -14.60 1.61
CA ILE A 16 -33.47 -14.25 1.69
C ILE A 16 -33.95 -14.31 3.15
N THR A 17 -33.47 -15.29 3.91
CA THR A 17 -33.88 -15.51 5.31
C THR A 17 -32.93 -14.82 6.29
N ASN A 18 -33.49 -14.30 7.38
CA ASN A 18 -32.74 -13.62 8.45
C ASN A 18 -32.16 -14.59 9.50
N TYR A 19 -32.11 -15.89 9.21
CA TYR A 19 -31.57 -16.89 10.14
C TYR A 19 -30.06 -16.71 10.32
N GLN A 20 -29.63 -16.43 11.56
CA GLN A 20 -28.22 -16.25 11.95
C GLN A 20 -27.46 -15.28 11.04
N VAL A 21 -28.02 -14.09 10.88
CA VAL A 21 -27.41 -12.94 10.18
C VAL A 21 -26.69 -12.06 11.22
N GLY A 22 -25.64 -11.35 10.80
CA GLY A 22 -24.82 -10.48 11.64
C GLY A 22 -23.43 -11.01 11.97
N CYS A 23 -22.99 -12.10 11.33
CA CYS A 23 -21.65 -12.67 11.53
C CYS A 23 -20.78 -12.48 10.27
N SER A 24 -19.53 -12.08 10.44
CA SER A 24 -18.53 -12.01 9.38
C SER A 24 -17.11 -11.91 9.92
N ALA A 25 -16.14 -12.34 9.12
CA ALA A 25 -14.73 -12.02 9.34
C ALA A 25 -14.30 -10.86 8.42
N ASP A 26 -13.42 -9.99 8.92
CA ASP A 26 -12.61 -9.14 8.05
C ASP A 26 -11.56 -10.03 7.37
N VAL A 27 -11.68 -10.11 6.04
CA VAL A 27 -10.80 -10.91 5.20
C VAL A 27 -9.96 -10.05 4.26
N LEU A 28 -9.93 -8.73 4.50
CA LEU A 28 -9.12 -7.79 3.73
C LEU A 28 -7.67 -8.26 3.56
N PRO A 29 -6.99 -8.75 4.60
CA PRO A 29 -5.62 -9.26 4.44
C PRO A 29 -5.51 -10.42 3.44
N HIS A 30 -6.46 -11.37 3.47
CA HIS A 30 -6.48 -12.52 2.55
C HIS A 30 -6.58 -12.09 1.09
N VAL A 31 -7.51 -11.18 0.82
CA VAL A 31 -7.79 -10.78 -0.55
C VAL A 31 -6.86 -9.69 -1.04
N ASP A 32 -6.21 -8.92 -0.14
CA ASP A 32 -5.19 -7.96 -0.54
C ASP A 32 -4.00 -8.64 -1.20
N GLY A 33 -3.49 -9.72 -0.60
CA GLY A 33 -2.38 -10.48 -1.16
C GLY A 33 -2.68 -11.09 -2.53
N ARG A 34 -3.96 -11.34 -2.84
CA ARG A 34 -4.40 -11.93 -4.12
C ARG A 34 -4.80 -10.89 -5.17
N CYS A 35 -5.36 -9.76 -4.74
CA CYS A 35 -6.02 -8.83 -5.66
C CYS A 35 -5.38 -7.44 -5.73
N SER A 36 -4.79 -6.95 -4.65
CA SER A 36 -4.25 -5.60 -4.63
C SER A 36 -2.96 -5.53 -5.47
N GLY A 37 -2.84 -4.48 -6.28
CA GLY A 37 -1.75 -4.34 -7.25
C GLY A 37 -1.97 -5.06 -8.59
N HIS A 38 -3.06 -5.82 -8.76
CA HIS A 38 -3.38 -6.50 -10.00
C HIS A 38 -4.38 -5.73 -10.87
N ARG A 39 -4.28 -5.89 -12.21
CA ARG A 39 -5.25 -5.34 -13.17
C ARG A 39 -6.58 -6.08 -13.17
N ARG A 40 -6.57 -7.36 -12.76
CA ARG A 40 -7.72 -8.25 -12.66
C ARG A 40 -7.50 -9.17 -11.47
N CYS A 41 -8.57 -9.50 -10.75
CA CYS A 41 -8.57 -10.48 -9.68
C CYS A 41 -9.86 -11.29 -9.72
N THR A 42 -9.77 -12.58 -9.45
CA THR A 42 -10.92 -13.47 -9.34
C THR A 42 -10.92 -14.08 -7.95
N VAL A 43 -12.06 -13.97 -7.25
CA VAL A 43 -12.30 -14.63 -5.96
C VAL A 43 -13.51 -15.53 -6.14
N THR A 44 -13.32 -16.84 -5.96
CA THR A 44 -14.38 -17.83 -6.08
C THR A 44 -15.09 -18.00 -4.75
N VAL A 45 -16.42 -18.10 -4.73
CA VAL A 45 -17.20 -18.36 -3.52
C VAL A 45 -17.96 -19.68 -3.71
N PRO A 46 -17.78 -20.67 -2.81
CA PRO A 46 -17.01 -20.61 -1.57
C PRO A 46 -15.48 -20.64 -1.80
N ASP A 47 -14.74 -19.92 -0.96
CA ASP A 47 -13.28 -19.95 -0.88
C ASP A 47 -12.87 -20.67 0.40
N SER A 48 -11.99 -21.67 0.32
CA SER A 48 -11.62 -22.50 1.48
C SER A 48 -10.86 -21.71 2.56
N GLU A 49 -10.01 -20.74 2.19
CA GLU A 49 -9.26 -19.92 3.15
C GLU A 49 -10.16 -18.88 3.81
N LEU A 50 -11.12 -18.30 3.08
CA LEU A 50 -12.09 -17.38 3.68
C LEU A 50 -13.10 -18.14 4.55
N PHE A 51 -13.48 -19.35 4.12
CA PHE A 51 -14.42 -20.19 4.84
C PHE A 51 -13.85 -20.69 6.16
N SER A 52 -12.54 -20.92 6.27
CA SER A 52 -11.92 -21.36 7.53
C SER A 52 -12.00 -20.27 8.61
N VAL A 53 -11.81 -19.00 8.25
CA VAL A 53 -11.75 -17.88 9.19
C VAL A 53 -13.11 -17.27 9.57
N GLN A 54 -14.19 -17.56 8.84
CA GLN A 54 -15.49 -16.97 9.17
C GLN A 54 -16.05 -17.49 10.52
N PRO A 55 -16.68 -16.61 11.33
CA PRO A 55 -17.26 -16.98 12.63
C PRO A 55 -18.66 -17.61 12.51
N CYS A 56 -19.28 -17.57 11.33
CA CYS A 56 -20.60 -18.13 11.11
C CYS A 56 -20.57 -19.67 11.16
N ARG A 57 -21.73 -20.29 11.43
CA ARG A 57 -21.86 -21.74 11.32
C ARG A 57 -21.53 -22.20 9.89
N LYS A 58 -20.74 -23.28 9.79
CA LYS A 58 -20.16 -23.77 8.54
C LYS A 58 -21.19 -24.44 7.61
N ASP A 59 -22.33 -24.88 8.14
CA ASP A 59 -23.45 -25.44 7.37
C ASP A 59 -24.33 -24.37 6.68
N LEU A 60 -24.09 -23.08 6.97
CA LEU A 60 -24.83 -21.98 6.37
C LEU A 60 -24.07 -21.36 5.20
N VAL A 61 -24.81 -21.02 4.14
CA VAL A 61 -24.27 -20.27 2.99
C VAL A 61 -23.76 -18.91 3.48
N ALA A 62 -22.50 -18.62 3.17
CA ALA A 62 -21.87 -17.33 3.37
C ALA A 62 -21.71 -16.62 2.02
N TYR A 63 -21.57 -15.30 2.05
CA TYR A 63 -21.24 -14.50 0.88
C TYR A 63 -20.04 -13.60 1.15
N PHE A 64 -19.44 -13.12 0.07
CA PHE A 64 -18.30 -12.23 0.08
C PHE A 64 -18.75 -10.83 -0.31
N GLU A 65 -18.38 -9.83 0.48
CA GLU A 65 -18.60 -8.41 0.19
C GLU A 65 -17.27 -7.68 0.23
N ALA A 66 -16.92 -6.95 -0.83
CA ALA A 66 -15.68 -6.19 -0.89
C ALA A 66 -15.86 -4.86 -1.61
N SER A 67 -15.04 -3.89 -1.22
CA SER A 67 -14.93 -2.59 -1.87
C SER A 67 -13.48 -2.35 -2.32
N TYR A 68 -13.30 -1.67 -3.45
CA TYR A 68 -11.98 -1.39 -4.00
C TYR A 68 -11.97 -0.10 -4.81
N THR A 69 -10.77 0.35 -5.15
CA THR A 69 -10.54 1.45 -6.07
C THR A 69 -9.46 1.06 -7.05
N CYS A 70 -9.70 1.35 -8.33
CA CYS A 70 -8.68 1.31 -9.35
C CYS A 70 -7.88 2.61 -9.31
N VAL A 71 -6.56 2.50 -9.38
CA VAL A 71 -5.65 3.64 -9.49
C VAL A 71 -4.93 3.58 -10.83
N GLU A 72 -4.67 4.74 -11.41
CA GLU A 72 -3.86 4.83 -12.61
C GLU A 72 -2.39 4.54 -12.26
N VAL A 73 -1.75 3.71 -13.08
CA VAL A 73 -0.36 3.28 -12.87
C VAL A 73 0.54 3.89 -13.92
N SER A 74 1.67 4.42 -13.48
CA SER A 74 2.70 4.94 -14.38
C SER A 74 3.45 3.78 -15.03
N ARG A 75 3.60 3.85 -16.35
CA ARG A 75 4.54 3.03 -17.11
C ARG A 75 5.74 3.89 -17.49
N GLN A 76 6.91 3.28 -17.57
CA GLN A 76 8.08 3.96 -18.09
C GLN A 76 7.88 4.11 -19.61
N SER A 77 7.44 5.29 -20.04
CA SER A 77 7.28 5.66 -21.44
C SER A 77 8.53 6.41 -21.88
N GLY A 78 9.37 5.78 -22.68
CA GLY A 78 10.73 6.24 -22.95
C GLY A 78 11.74 5.32 -22.25
N GLY A 79 12.87 5.04 -22.89
CA GLY A 79 13.85 4.07 -22.42
C GLY A 79 14.39 4.32 -21.00
N CYS A 80 15.36 3.51 -20.60
CA CYS A 80 15.88 3.53 -19.23
C CYS A 80 16.60 4.85 -18.93
N GLY A 81 16.38 5.40 -17.72
CA GLY A 81 16.95 6.67 -17.30
C GLY A 81 16.17 7.93 -17.70
N HIS A 82 15.10 7.82 -18.50
CA HIS A 82 14.25 9.00 -18.77
C HIS A 82 13.52 9.46 -17.50
N PRO A 83 13.57 10.78 -17.19
CA PRO A 83 12.92 11.31 -16.00
C PRO A 83 11.39 11.26 -16.15
N VAL A 84 10.74 10.67 -15.15
CA VAL A 84 9.30 10.77 -14.93
C VAL A 84 9.05 11.97 -14.04
N TYR A 85 8.49 13.03 -14.64
CA TYR A 85 8.13 14.24 -13.91
C TYR A 85 6.88 14.01 -13.07
N LEU A 86 7.01 14.17 -11.76
CA LEU A 86 5.93 14.11 -10.81
C LEU A 86 5.31 15.49 -10.65
N THR A 87 4.00 15.56 -10.88
CA THR A 87 3.15 16.70 -10.58
C THR A 87 2.58 16.59 -9.16
N GLU A 88 1.65 17.47 -8.77
CA GLU A 88 0.97 17.39 -7.47
C GLU A 88 0.11 16.12 -7.32
N SER A 89 -0.29 15.50 -8.43
CA SER A 89 -1.01 14.23 -8.43
C SER A 89 -0.10 13.04 -8.13
N ALA A 90 -0.61 12.12 -7.31
CA ALA A 90 0.08 10.88 -6.98
C ALA A 90 0.22 9.97 -8.22
N ARG A 91 1.38 9.32 -8.34
CA ARG A 91 1.65 8.27 -9.33
C ARG A 91 1.88 6.94 -8.66
N PHE A 92 1.41 5.86 -9.26
CA PHE A 92 1.50 4.51 -8.69
C PHE A 92 2.31 3.57 -9.59
N ILE A 93 3.14 2.71 -8.98
CA ILE A 93 3.89 1.66 -9.69
C ILE A 93 3.71 0.34 -8.93
N PRO A 94 2.94 -0.63 -9.46
CA PRO A 94 2.75 -1.95 -8.85
C PRO A 94 3.91 -2.90 -9.20
N SER A 95 4.21 -3.85 -8.31
CA SER A 95 5.26 -4.86 -8.49
C SER A 95 5.13 -5.65 -9.79
N SER A 96 3.90 -5.89 -10.26
CA SER A 96 3.63 -6.64 -11.49
C SER A 96 4.11 -5.96 -12.78
N LEU A 97 4.29 -4.63 -12.79
CA LEU A 97 4.82 -3.92 -13.96
C LEU A 97 6.35 -3.90 -13.98
N ILE A 98 6.99 -4.40 -12.94
CA ILE A 98 8.43 -4.26 -12.71
C ILE A 98 9.15 -5.56 -13.03
N THR A 99 8.55 -6.72 -12.73
CA THR A 99 9.13 -8.03 -13.04
C THR A 99 9.33 -8.28 -14.53
N ALA A 100 8.61 -7.57 -15.40
CA ALA A 100 8.78 -7.68 -16.86
C ALA A 100 10.07 -7.00 -17.39
N SER A 101 10.79 -6.20 -16.58
CA SER A 101 11.96 -5.44 -17.04
C SER A 101 13.30 -5.92 -16.45
N ILE A 102 13.34 -7.10 -15.79
CA ILE A 102 14.53 -7.64 -15.11
C ILE A 102 15.24 -8.73 -15.95
N ASP A 103 14.67 -9.11 -17.10
CA ASP A 103 15.15 -10.25 -17.90
C ASP A 103 16.39 -9.93 -18.75
N ASP A 104 16.94 -8.73 -18.65
CA ASP A 104 18.17 -8.33 -19.35
C ASP A 104 19.25 -7.91 -18.34
N GLU A 105 20.26 -8.76 -18.18
CA GLU A 105 21.33 -8.64 -17.19
C GLU A 105 22.25 -7.42 -17.45
N SER A 106 22.07 -6.74 -18.60
CA SER A 106 22.87 -5.61 -19.05
C SER A 106 22.33 -4.23 -18.65
N ASP A 107 21.09 -4.07 -18.18
CA ASP A 107 20.59 -2.73 -17.80
C ASP A 107 19.45 -2.81 -16.78
N ARG A 108 19.80 -2.72 -15.49
CA ARG A 108 18.79 -2.51 -14.44
C ARG A 108 18.20 -1.11 -14.61
N CYS A 109 17.11 -1.05 -15.37
CA CYS A 109 16.37 0.17 -15.64
C CYS A 109 15.84 0.75 -14.33
N HIS A 110 16.49 1.82 -13.91
CA HIS A 110 16.06 2.58 -12.76
C HIS A 110 15.03 3.60 -13.19
N TRP A 111 14.05 3.81 -12.33
CA TRP A 111 13.12 4.91 -12.48
C TRP A 111 13.81 6.18 -12.00
N LEU A 112 13.96 7.16 -12.88
CA LEU A 112 14.40 8.49 -12.50
C LEU A 112 13.15 9.34 -12.27
N LEU A 113 12.87 9.68 -11.02
CA LEU A 113 11.75 10.54 -10.66
C LEU A 113 12.26 11.97 -10.53
N ALA A 114 11.55 12.92 -11.12
CA ALA A 114 11.90 14.34 -11.09
C ALA A 114 10.72 15.18 -10.61
N VAL A 115 10.98 16.19 -9.80
CA VAL A 115 10.01 17.23 -9.42
C VAL A 115 10.55 18.61 -9.77
N ALA A 116 9.69 19.64 -9.74
CA ALA A 116 10.16 21.01 -9.94
C ALA A 116 11.14 21.43 -8.85
N LYS A 117 12.02 22.39 -9.16
CA LYS A 117 12.99 22.93 -8.20
C LYS A 117 12.27 23.46 -6.95
N GLY A 118 12.73 23.06 -5.77
CA GLY A 118 12.12 23.41 -4.48
C GLY A 118 10.99 22.48 -4.03
N GLN A 119 10.61 21.47 -4.82
CA GLN A 119 9.72 20.38 -4.40
C GLN A 119 10.52 19.17 -3.89
N ARG A 120 9.83 18.30 -3.16
CA ARG A 120 10.34 17.01 -2.68
C ARG A 120 9.43 15.87 -3.11
N ILE A 121 10.02 14.69 -3.22
CA ILE A 121 9.37 13.45 -3.58
C ILE A 121 9.07 12.69 -2.30
N ARG A 122 7.79 12.43 -2.04
CA ARG A 122 7.34 11.53 -0.98
C ARG A 122 7.05 10.16 -1.58
N LEU A 123 7.64 9.14 -0.97
CA LEU A 123 7.46 7.75 -1.39
C LEU A 123 6.75 6.95 -0.30
N THR A 124 5.63 6.37 -0.68
CA THR A 124 4.81 5.48 0.15
C THR A 124 4.81 4.08 -0.44
N VAL A 125 4.95 3.08 0.42
CA VAL A 125 4.81 1.66 0.07
C VAL A 125 3.45 1.17 0.52
N PHE A 126 2.73 0.55 -0.40
CA PHE A 126 1.61 -0.32 -0.13
C PHE A 126 2.11 -1.76 -0.15
N ASP A 127 2.15 -2.41 1.00
CA ASP A 127 2.60 -3.79 1.18
C ASP A 127 1.38 -4.71 1.28
N PHE A 128 1.17 -5.54 0.25
CA PHE A 128 0.07 -6.50 0.18
C PHE A 128 0.51 -7.92 0.54
N ALA A 129 1.79 -8.13 0.87
CA ALA A 129 2.34 -9.46 1.18
C ALA A 129 2.12 -9.88 2.65
N LEU A 130 1.39 -9.07 3.43
CA LEU A 130 1.22 -9.24 4.88
C LEU A 130 0.40 -10.47 5.29
N TRP A 131 -0.22 -11.17 4.34
CA TRP A 131 -1.11 -12.31 4.60
C TRP A 131 -0.51 -13.69 4.27
N LYS A 132 0.79 -13.92 4.43
CA LYS A 132 1.24 -15.34 4.48
C LYS A 132 0.90 -15.92 5.85
N GLY A 133 -0.38 -16.28 6.02
CA GLY A 133 -0.95 -17.00 7.14
C GLY A 133 -0.32 -18.39 7.27
N ASN A 134 0.85 -18.42 7.91
CA ASN A 134 1.46 -19.50 8.68
C ASN A 134 2.75 -18.94 9.30
N VAL A 135 2.64 -17.81 10.02
CA VAL A 135 3.73 -17.33 10.89
C VAL A 135 3.52 -17.88 12.31
N GLY A 136 3.27 -19.18 12.39
CA GLY A 136 3.89 -20.00 13.39
C GLY A 136 5.25 -20.45 12.81
N ASP A 137 6.33 -19.87 13.32
CA ASP A 137 7.66 -20.51 13.40
C ASP A 137 8.65 -20.58 12.23
N SER A 138 8.51 -19.85 11.11
CA SER A 138 9.58 -19.91 10.06
C SER A 138 10.26 -18.60 9.63
N TRP A 139 9.95 -17.45 10.25
CA TRP A 139 10.76 -16.22 10.10
C TRP A 139 11.40 -15.76 11.42
N LYS A 140 11.57 -16.68 12.39
CA LYS A 140 12.22 -16.38 13.67
C LYS A 140 13.76 -16.40 13.62
N THR A 141 14.39 -16.76 12.50
CA THR A 141 15.84 -17.00 12.48
C THR A 141 16.64 -16.18 11.48
N THR A 142 16.02 -15.33 10.65
CA THR A 142 16.79 -14.33 9.89
C THR A 142 16.05 -13.00 9.86
N ASP A 143 16.69 -11.94 10.35
CA ASP A 143 16.22 -10.53 10.30
C ASP A 143 16.05 -9.96 8.87
N ALA A 144 16.01 -10.83 7.86
CA ALA A 144 16.01 -10.45 6.45
C ALA A 144 14.59 -10.23 5.93
N CYS A 145 14.14 -8.98 5.92
CA CYS A 145 12.94 -8.58 5.19
C CYS A 145 13.18 -8.63 3.66
N PRO A 146 12.19 -9.03 2.85
CA PRO A 146 12.33 -9.02 1.40
C PRO A 146 12.51 -7.57 0.92
N VAL A 147 13.66 -7.29 0.32
CA VAL A 147 13.96 -5.99 -0.28
C VAL A 147 13.07 -5.79 -1.50
N TYR A 148 12.39 -4.65 -1.57
CA TYR A 148 11.55 -4.23 -2.68
C TYR A 148 12.30 -3.32 -3.63
N ALA A 149 13.07 -2.36 -3.12
CA ALA A 149 13.78 -1.39 -3.96
C ALA A 149 14.98 -0.77 -3.25
N MET A 150 15.91 -0.23 -4.03
CA MET A 150 17.01 0.60 -3.62
C MET A 150 16.79 2.03 -4.14
N LEU A 151 16.93 3.00 -3.26
CA LEU A 151 16.81 4.42 -3.55
C LEU A 151 18.18 5.08 -3.62
N LYS A 152 18.39 5.98 -4.57
CA LYS A 152 19.58 6.82 -4.68
C LYS A 152 19.18 8.25 -5.04
N GLU A 153 19.69 9.24 -4.31
CA GLU A 153 19.54 10.65 -4.66
C GLU A 153 20.70 11.16 -5.51
N SER A 154 20.49 12.29 -6.20
CA SER A 154 21.53 12.93 -7.01
C SER A 154 22.76 13.39 -6.21
N SER A 155 22.60 13.64 -4.90
CA SER A 155 23.73 13.93 -4.00
C SER A 155 24.69 12.76 -3.83
N GLY A 156 24.30 11.54 -4.22
CA GLY A 156 25.18 10.37 -4.31
C GLY A 156 25.55 9.70 -2.98
N VAL A 157 25.40 10.39 -1.84
CA VAL A 157 25.90 9.91 -0.54
C VAL A 157 25.00 8.84 0.10
N ARG A 158 23.69 8.87 -0.15
CA ARG A 158 22.73 8.01 0.58
C ARG A 158 22.05 6.99 -0.35
N ARG A 159 22.34 5.71 -0.12
CA ARG A 159 21.55 4.58 -0.65
C ARG A 159 20.62 4.07 0.45
N VAL A 160 19.34 3.90 0.15
CA VAL A 160 18.37 3.36 1.11
C VAL A 160 17.74 2.10 0.53
N SER A 161 17.83 1.00 1.27
CA SER A 161 17.13 -0.24 0.93
C SER A 161 15.73 -0.22 1.54
N LEU A 162 14.72 -0.39 0.70
CA LEU A 162 13.33 -0.54 1.09
C LEU A 162 13.00 -2.02 1.14
N CYS A 163 12.42 -2.49 2.23
CA CYS A 163 11.99 -3.88 2.37
C CYS A 163 10.61 -3.97 3.00
N GLY A 164 9.89 -5.07 2.80
CA GLY A 164 8.58 -5.32 3.41
C GLY A 164 8.60 -5.25 4.93
N ARG A 165 7.67 -4.51 5.53
CA ARG A 165 7.51 -4.45 7.00
C ARG A 165 6.05 -4.23 7.34
N GLY A 166 5.40 -5.27 7.86
CA GLY A 166 4.26 -5.31 8.81
C GLY A 166 3.04 -4.41 8.68
N ARG A 167 3.07 -3.33 7.89
CA ARG A 167 2.01 -2.34 7.74
C ARG A 167 1.68 -2.21 6.27
N ARG A 168 0.38 -2.19 6.01
CA ARG A 168 -0.18 -2.16 4.65
C ARG A 168 0.23 -0.90 3.90
N GLU A 169 0.27 0.24 4.57
CA GLU A 169 0.63 1.53 3.97
C GLU A 169 1.61 2.25 4.89
N ARG A 170 2.68 2.79 4.32
CA ARG A 170 3.64 3.63 5.06
C ARG A 170 4.48 4.50 4.14
N ILE A 171 4.75 5.71 4.61
CA ILE A 171 5.77 6.57 4.03
C ILE A 171 7.13 5.96 4.37
N VAL A 172 7.90 5.61 3.35
CA VAL A 172 9.22 4.98 3.53
C VAL A 172 10.37 5.92 3.23
N TYR A 173 10.12 6.99 2.49
CA TYR A 173 11.16 7.93 2.12
C TYR A 173 10.61 9.31 1.77
N ASN A 174 11.36 10.35 2.12
CA ASN A 174 11.16 11.73 1.68
C ASN A 174 12.48 12.22 1.08
N SER A 175 12.47 12.63 -0.18
CA SER A 175 13.68 13.12 -0.85
C SER A 175 14.15 14.44 -0.27
N SER A 176 15.47 14.63 -0.20
CA SER A 176 16.11 15.91 0.06
C SER A 176 16.35 16.71 -1.23
N THR A 177 16.42 16.00 -2.36
CA THR A 177 16.67 16.56 -3.70
C THR A 177 15.44 16.47 -4.61
N GLN A 178 15.50 17.16 -5.75
CA GLN A 178 14.45 17.14 -6.78
C GLN A 178 14.49 15.89 -7.68
N TYR A 179 15.48 15.02 -7.51
CA TYR A 179 15.69 13.82 -8.31
C TYR A 179 15.83 12.59 -7.41
N LEU A 180 15.05 11.55 -7.68
CA LEU A 180 15.12 10.28 -6.96
C LEU A 180 15.23 9.12 -7.95
N GLN A 181 16.33 8.39 -7.87
CA GLN A 181 16.54 7.16 -8.61
C GLN A 181 15.99 6.00 -7.78
N VAL A 182 15.08 5.21 -8.37
CA VAL A 182 14.46 4.05 -7.75
C VAL A 182 14.82 2.82 -8.58
N ALA A 183 15.67 1.96 -8.02
CA ALA A 183 16.02 0.67 -8.60
C ALA A 183 15.23 -0.41 -7.87
N ILE A 184 14.27 -1.02 -8.53
CA ILE A 184 13.39 -2.00 -7.87
C ILE A 184 14.08 -3.36 -7.92
N VAL A 185 14.15 -4.03 -6.78
CA VAL A 185 14.89 -5.27 -6.58
C VAL A 185 13.87 -6.34 -6.27
N GLY A 186 13.24 -6.88 -7.30
CA GLY A 186 12.34 -8.04 -7.17
C GLY A 186 13.13 -9.33 -7.34
N ARG A 187 13.13 -10.23 -6.34
CA ARG A 187 13.49 -11.63 -6.57
C ARG A 187 12.30 -12.35 -7.18
N ARG A 188 12.50 -13.10 -8.27
CA ARG A 188 11.45 -13.90 -8.92
C ARG A 188 10.81 -14.91 -7.95
N ASP A 189 11.54 -15.34 -6.93
CA ASP A 189 11.15 -16.43 -6.03
C ASP A 189 10.22 -16.01 -4.88
N HIS A 190 9.89 -14.72 -4.78
CA HIS A 190 9.03 -14.24 -3.70
C HIS A 190 7.77 -13.62 -4.29
N ASN A 191 6.61 -14.27 -4.04
CA ASN A 191 5.27 -13.70 -4.24
C ASN A 191 5.09 -12.47 -3.32
N VAL A 192 5.78 -11.37 -3.62
CA VAL A 192 5.67 -10.09 -2.91
C VAL A 192 4.84 -9.15 -3.77
N ASN A 193 3.62 -8.93 -3.33
CA ASN A 193 2.72 -7.95 -3.94
C ASN A 193 2.86 -6.65 -3.18
N PHE A 194 3.33 -5.62 -3.89
CA PHE A 194 3.45 -4.28 -3.35
C PHE A 194 3.17 -3.25 -4.44
N MET A 195 2.93 -2.02 -4.01
CA MET A 195 2.78 -0.88 -4.91
C MET A 195 3.45 0.34 -4.30
N PHE A 196 4.24 1.04 -5.10
CA PHE A 196 4.78 2.34 -4.72
C PHE A 196 3.82 3.44 -5.12
N LYS A 197 3.69 4.45 -4.25
CA LYS A 197 3.05 5.73 -4.55
C LYS A 197 4.07 6.84 -4.41
N PHE A 198 4.18 7.67 -5.44
CA PHE A 198 5.07 8.82 -5.50
C PHE A 198 4.25 10.10 -5.59
N GLU A 199 4.61 11.09 -4.78
CA GLU A 199 3.95 12.39 -4.76
C GLU A 199 5.02 13.49 -4.81
N GLY A 200 4.87 14.42 -5.76
CA GLY A 200 5.63 15.67 -5.79
C GLY A 200 4.91 16.72 -4.97
N GLY A 201 5.56 17.25 -3.94
CA GLY A 201 4.97 18.25 -3.07
C GLY A 201 5.91 19.43 -2.82
N ARG A 202 5.33 20.62 -2.63
CA ARG A 202 6.08 21.74 -2.05
C ARG A 202 6.56 21.34 -0.66
N VAL A 203 7.78 21.73 -0.32
CA VAL A 203 8.19 21.72 1.09
C VAL A 203 7.34 22.79 1.75
N LEU A 204 6.24 22.37 2.40
CA LEU A 204 5.64 23.21 3.41
C LEU A 204 6.73 23.37 4.45
N MET A 205 7.41 24.52 4.43
CA MET A 205 8.11 24.97 5.61
C MET A 205 7.02 25.07 6.66
N THR A 206 6.85 24.01 7.46
CA THR A 206 6.18 24.12 8.73
C THR A 206 7.02 25.12 9.50
N SER A 207 6.65 26.39 9.39
CA SER A 207 7.06 27.43 10.30
C SER A 207 6.74 26.87 11.68
N SER A 208 7.76 26.39 12.38
CA SER A 208 7.68 26.15 13.80
C SER A 208 7.56 27.52 14.47
N TYR A 209 6.41 28.17 14.31
CA TYR A 209 6.05 29.31 15.12
C TYR A 209 5.73 28.73 16.50
N ARG A 210 6.68 28.86 17.42
CA ARG A 210 6.43 28.67 18.85
C ARG A 210 5.38 29.70 19.26
N GLU A 211 4.12 29.31 19.28
CA GLU A 211 3.10 30.04 20.05
C GLU A 211 3.37 29.83 21.53
N GLY A 212 4.17 30.73 22.10
CA GLY A 212 4.03 31.08 23.50
C GLY A 212 2.82 32.00 23.65
N ALA A 213 1.62 31.41 23.72
CA ALA A 213 0.41 32.13 24.09
C ALA A 213 -0.03 31.63 25.48
N SER A 214 0.23 32.49 26.46
CA SER A 214 -0.20 32.39 27.85
C SER A 214 -1.72 32.28 27.94
N SER A 215 -2.15 31.37 28.81
CA SER A 215 -3.52 31.14 29.24
C SER A 215 -4.22 32.41 29.75
N SER A 216 -5.41 32.69 29.22
CA SER A 216 -6.44 33.39 29.98
C SER A 216 -7.79 32.71 29.69
N ILE A 217 -8.31 32.06 30.73
CA ILE A 217 -9.64 31.45 30.77
C ILE A 217 -10.61 32.61 31.04
N GLN A 218 -11.50 32.89 30.09
CA GLN A 218 -12.59 33.84 30.27
C GLN A 218 -13.90 33.05 30.26
N ASN A 219 -14.57 33.05 31.42
CA ASN A 219 -15.84 32.37 31.68
C ASN A 219 -16.97 32.92 30.79
N CYS A 220 -17.76 32.02 30.19
CA CYS A 220 -19.06 32.36 29.61
C CYS A 220 -20.13 32.40 30.71
N PRO A 221 -21.08 33.35 30.67
CA PRO A 221 -22.24 33.34 31.54
C PRO A 221 -23.34 32.42 30.99
N SER A 222 -23.91 31.63 31.88
CA SER A 222 -25.16 30.88 31.71
C SER A 222 -26.31 31.86 31.51
N SER A 223 -27.10 31.67 30.45
CA SER A 223 -28.43 32.29 30.32
C SER A 223 -29.49 31.19 30.25
N ASN A 224 -30.41 31.28 31.20
CA ASN A 224 -31.67 30.55 31.25
C ASN A 224 -32.55 30.95 30.08
N LEU A 225 -33.23 29.97 29.48
CA LEU A 225 -34.67 29.95 29.16
C LEU A 225 -35.08 28.56 28.71
#